data_AF-A0A9W7ZMJ0-F1
#
_entry.id   AF-A0A9W7ZMJ0-F1
#
_cell.length_a   1.000
_cell.length_b   1.000
_cell.length_c   1.000
_cell.angle_alpha   90.00
_cell.angle_beta   90.00
_cell.angle_gamma   90.00
#
_symmetry.space_group_name_H-M   'P 1'
#
loop_
_entity.id
_entity.type
_entity.pdbx_description
1 polymer ?
#
loop_
_entity_poly.entity_id
_entity_poly.type
_entity_poly.pdbx_seq_one_letter_code
_entity_poly.pdbx_strand_id
1 'polypeptide(L)'
;MAAGRVPSKRTVTYVIGLPSARSTPAHLLGVNALALDPHAACLPPSDLPPAQAGPSRGALYSAGRDGMTLAWDLDFAALPAPPGETTPTPRFRAASQHHADWVNALALCAGGSARK
;
A
#
# COMPACT_ATOMS: atom_id res chain seq x y z
N MET A 1 27.20 -19.02 41.51
CA MET A 1 25.94 -18.24 41.61
C MET A 1 25.88 -17.31 40.40
N ALA A 2 24.98 -17.56 39.44
CA ALA A 2 24.81 -16.70 38.26
C ALA A 2 23.59 -15.80 38.48
N ALA A 3 23.78 -14.48 38.39
CA ALA A 3 22.71 -13.49 38.56
C ALA A 3 21.77 -13.51 37.35
N GLY A 4 20.49 -13.81 37.58
CA GLY A 4 19.45 -13.78 36.54
C GLY A 4 19.17 -12.34 36.09
N ARG A 5 19.27 -12.09 34.78
CA ARG A 5 18.96 -10.78 34.18
C ARG A 5 17.45 -10.61 34.13
N VAL A 6 16.91 -9.67 34.92
CA VAL A 6 15.48 -9.30 34.85
C VAL A 6 15.24 -8.52 33.57
N PRO A 7 14.34 -8.95 32.67
CA PRO A 7 14.02 -8.19 31.46
C PRO A 7 13.29 -6.89 31.84
N SER A 8 13.94 -5.75 31.60
CA SER A 8 13.34 -4.43 31.71
C SER A 8 12.42 -4.19 30.51
N LYS A 9 11.12 -3.97 30.78
CA LYS A 9 10.17 -3.52 29.76
C LYS A 9 10.50 -2.08 29.39
N ARG A 10 10.88 -1.82 28.13
CA ARG A 10 11.09 -0.46 27.60
C ARG A 10 9.87 -0.04 26.80
N THR A 11 9.29 1.11 27.14
CA THR A 11 8.20 1.73 26.38
C THR A 11 8.77 2.88 25.56
N VAL A 12 8.49 2.91 24.26
CA VAL A 12 8.85 4.00 23.35
C VAL A 12 7.58 4.71 22.93
N THR A 13 7.51 6.02 23.20
CA THR A 13 6.39 6.87 22.78
C THR A 13 6.88 7.83 21.70
N TYR A 14 6.20 7.87 20.56
CA TYR A 14 6.50 8.79 19.48
C TYR A 14 5.20 9.42 18.96
N VAL A 15 5.30 10.64 18.45
CA VAL A 15 4.18 11.33 17.81
C VAL A 15 4.26 11.07 16.31
N ILE A 16 3.21 10.50 15.76
CA ILE A 16 3.06 10.37 14.31
C ILE A 16 2.54 11.71 13.80
N GLY A 17 3.33 12.39 12.98
CA GLY A 17 2.90 13.62 12.34
C GLY A 17 1.69 13.36 11.46
N LEU A 18 0.67 14.22 11.54
CA LEU A 18 -0.42 14.21 10.57
C LEU A 18 0.18 14.42 9.18
N PRO A 19 -0.17 13.58 8.20
CA PRO A 19 0.30 13.78 6.83
C PRO A 19 -0.08 15.19 6.39
N SER A 20 0.90 15.93 5.84
CA SER A 20 0.62 17.24 5.26
C SER A 20 -0.40 17.07 4.14
N ALA A 21 -1.23 18.08 3.85
CA ALA A 21 -2.19 18.02 2.74
C ALA A 21 -1.56 17.71 1.37
N ARG A 22 -0.22 17.82 1.26
CA ARG A 22 0.58 17.50 0.08
C ARG A 22 1.29 16.13 0.12
N SER A 23 1.24 15.39 1.23
CA SER A 23 1.90 14.08 1.30
C SER A 23 0.99 12.98 0.77
N THR A 24 1.54 12.10 -0.04
CA THR A 24 0.88 10.88 -0.50
C THR A 24 0.45 10.04 0.71
N PRO A 25 -0.79 9.52 0.77
CA PRO A 25 -1.25 8.71 1.90
C PRO A 25 -0.30 7.55 2.15
N ALA A 26 0.14 7.36 3.40
CA ALA A 26 1.12 6.33 3.75
C ALA A 26 0.68 5.59 5.01
N HIS A 27 1.12 4.34 5.15
CA HIS A 27 0.84 3.58 6.36
C HIS A 27 1.59 4.14 7.56
N LEU A 28 0.87 4.51 8.60
CA LEU A 28 1.44 5.21 9.77
C LEU A 28 2.04 4.27 10.81
N LEU A 29 1.48 3.05 10.92
CA LEU A 29 1.87 2.04 11.89
C LEU A 29 2.60 0.84 11.25
N GLY A 30 3.03 1.01 10.00
CA GLY A 30 3.70 -0.01 9.21
C GLY A 30 2.74 -0.85 8.36
N VAL A 31 3.30 -1.43 7.31
CA VAL A 31 2.63 -2.33 6.37
C VAL A 31 2.72 -3.76 6.90
N ASN A 32 1.63 -4.51 6.81
CA ASN A 32 1.57 -5.90 7.27
C ASN A 32 1.18 -6.87 6.14
N ALA A 33 0.44 -6.41 5.13
CA ALA A 33 0.02 -7.22 3.99
C ALA A 33 0.14 -6.45 2.68
N LEU A 34 0.47 -7.18 1.61
CA LEU A 34 0.56 -6.67 0.24
C LEU A 34 -0.12 -7.67 -0.71
N ALA A 35 -0.78 -7.18 -1.75
CA ALA A 35 -1.20 -8.00 -2.87
C ALA A 35 -1.08 -7.25 -4.20
N LEU A 36 -0.69 -7.99 -5.23
CA LEU A 36 -0.41 -7.46 -6.55
C LEU A 36 -1.47 -7.93 -7.55
N ASP A 37 -2.05 -7.00 -8.29
CA ASP A 37 -2.85 -7.28 -9.47
C ASP A 37 -2.08 -6.83 -10.73
N PRO A 38 -1.37 -7.74 -11.42
CA PRO A 38 -0.63 -7.41 -12.63
C PRO A 38 -1.54 -7.19 -13.86
N HIS A 39 -2.86 -7.29 -13.72
CA HIS A 39 -3.82 -7.12 -14.80
C HIS A 39 -4.88 -6.06 -14.50
N ALA A 40 -4.72 -5.27 -13.43
CA ALA A 40 -5.70 -4.27 -12.99
C ALA A 40 -6.11 -3.26 -14.07
N ALA A 41 -5.22 -3.01 -15.05
CA ALA A 41 -5.46 -2.10 -16.16
C ALA A 41 -6.08 -2.73 -17.41
N CYS A 42 -6.33 -4.04 -17.38
CA CYS A 42 -7.13 -4.73 -18.39
C CYS A 42 -8.64 -4.51 -18.17
N LEU A 43 -9.04 -3.78 -17.12
CA LEU A 43 -10.42 -3.32 -16.93
C LEU A 43 -10.72 -2.16 -17.90
N PRO A 44 -11.93 -2.13 -18.51
CA PRO A 44 -12.25 -1.18 -19.57
C PRO A 44 -12.11 0.28 -19.10
N PRO A 45 -11.65 1.19 -19.97
CA PRO A 45 -11.35 2.60 -19.64
C PRO A 45 -12.59 3.44 -19.25
N SER A 46 -13.78 2.85 -19.19
CA SER A 46 -15.05 3.54 -18.96
C SER A 46 -15.28 4.05 -17.54
N ASP A 47 -14.50 3.59 -16.55
CA ASP A 47 -14.68 3.96 -15.13
C ASP A 47 -13.55 4.83 -14.55
N LEU A 48 -12.60 5.30 -15.38
CA LEU A 48 -11.46 6.12 -14.92
C LEU A 48 -11.55 7.58 -15.42
N PRO A 49 -11.28 8.57 -14.55
CA PRO A 49 -11.24 9.96 -14.97
C PRO A 49 -10.08 10.21 -15.97
N PRO A 50 -10.27 11.06 -16.99
CA PRO A 50 -9.35 11.22 -18.13
C PRO A 50 -7.94 11.70 -17.77
N ALA A 51 -7.71 12.21 -16.55
CA ALA A 51 -6.40 12.61 -16.05
C ALA A 51 -5.50 11.43 -15.57
N GLN A 52 -5.98 10.18 -15.66
CA GLN A 52 -5.28 8.99 -15.16
C GLN A 52 -5.09 7.89 -16.22
N ALA A 53 -5.43 8.14 -17.48
CA ALA A 53 -5.34 7.18 -18.59
C ALA A 53 -3.92 7.02 -19.14
N GLY A 54 -2.93 6.83 -18.27
CA GLY A 54 -1.69 6.15 -18.68
C GLY A 54 -1.94 4.64 -18.72
N PRO A 55 -1.17 3.85 -19.48
CA PRO A 55 -1.23 2.40 -19.37
C PRO A 55 -0.57 1.99 -18.05
N SER A 56 -1.21 2.24 -16.91
CA SER A 56 -0.89 1.48 -15.70
C SER A 56 -0.92 0.01 -16.12
N ARG A 57 0.06 -0.79 -15.72
CA ARG A 57 0.11 -2.21 -16.09
C ARG A 57 -0.26 -3.12 -14.93
N GLY A 58 -0.60 -2.55 -13.78
CA GLY A 58 -1.19 -3.26 -12.65
C GLY A 58 -1.45 -2.35 -11.47
N ALA A 59 -1.86 -2.96 -10.37
CA ALA A 59 -2.12 -2.29 -9.10
C ALA A 59 -1.46 -3.05 -7.94
N LEU A 60 -0.94 -2.32 -6.97
CA LEU A 60 -0.51 -2.82 -5.67
C LEU A 60 -1.52 -2.39 -4.62
N TYR A 61 -1.93 -3.34 -3.80
CA TYR A 61 -2.73 -3.11 -2.62
C TYR A 61 -1.86 -3.34 -1.39
N SER A 62 -1.87 -2.39 -0.46
CA SER A 62 -1.16 -2.49 0.81
C SER A 62 -2.13 -2.30 1.96
N ALA A 63 -1.93 -3.06 3.04
CA ALA A 63 -2.70 -2.90 4.27
C ALA A 63 -1.78 -2.90 5.49
N GLY A 64 -2.17 -2.14 6.51
CA GLY A 64 -1.31 -1.83 7.64
C GLY A 64 -1.95 -2.02 9.00
N ARG A 65 -1.12 -1.82 10.03
CA ARG A 65 -1.54 -1.79 11.45
C ARG A 65 -2.37 -0.56 11.81
N ASP A 66 -2.50 0.38 10.88
CA ASP A 66 -3.37 1.53 10.98
C ASP A 66 -4.82 1.22 10.55
N GLY A 67 -5.13 -0.03 10.20
CA GLY A 67 -6.46 -0.44 9.73
C GLY A 67 -6.79 0.06 8.32
N MET A 68 -5.82 0.70 7.66
CA MET A 68 -5.96 1.27 6.32
C MET A 68 -5.66 0.22 5.26
N THR A 69 -6.36 0.32 4.14
CA THR A 69 -5.99 -0.31 2.87
C THR A 69 -5.72 0.79 1.85
N LEU A 70 -4.56 0.75 1.20
CA LEU A 70 -4.16 1.69 0.16
C LEU A 70 -3.99 0.94 -1.16
N ALA A 71 -4.33 1.61 -2.26
CA ALA A 71 -4.15 1.12 -3.62
C ALA A 71 -3.22 2.06 -4.39
N TRP A 72 -2.34 1.46 -5.18
CA TRP A 72 -1.31 2.14 -5.94
C TRP A 72 -1.31 1.62 -7.36
N ASP A 73 -1.26 2.50 -8.35
CA ASP A 73 -1.03 2.13 -9.73
C ASP A 73 0.45 1.88 -9.98
N LEU A 74 0.73 0.79 -10.71
CA LEU A 74 2.08 0.38 -11.07
C LEU A 74 2.29 0.43 -12.58
N ASP A 75 3.45 0.96 -12.96
CA ASP A 75 3.96 0.87 -14.32
C ASP A 75 5.14 -0.12 -14.39
N PHE A 76 4.85 -1.35 -14.80
CA PHE A 76 5.88 -2.38 -14.99
C PHE A 76 6.71 -2.17 -16.26
N ALA A 77 6.30 -1.31 -17.19
CA ALA A 77 7.07 -1.03 -18.41
C ALA A 77 8.33 -0.20 -18.12
N ALA A 78 8.35 0.51 -17.00
CA ALA A 78 9.47 1.31 -16.54
C ALA A 78 10.59 0.50 -15.84
N LEU A 79 10.56 -0.84 -15.90
CA LEU A 79 11.59 -1.72 -15.33
C LEU A 79 12.33 -2.50 -16.44
N PRO A 80 13.67 -2.39 -16.55
CA PRO A 80 14.56 -1.58 -15.71
C PRO A 80 14.51 -0.11 -16.10
N ALA A 81 14.58 0.77 -15.10
CA ALA A 81 14.68 2.20 -15.35
C ALA A 81 15.92 2.48 -16.23
N PRO A 82 15.82 3.33 -17.27
CA PRO A 82 16.99 3.71 -18.04
C PRO A 82 18.06 4.31 -17.11
N PRO A 83 19.36 4.11 -17.41
CA PRO A 83 20.44 4.59 -16.56
C PRO A 83 20.33 6.12 -16.41
N GLY A 84 19.99 6.57 -15.20
CA GLY A 84 19.78 7.99 -14.87
C GLY A 84 18.37 8.35 -14.41
N GLU A 85 17.39 7.46 -14.57
CA GLU A 85 16.01 7.70 -14.13
C GLU A 85 15.73 7.00 -12.80
N THR A 86 15.17 7.77 -11.85
CA THR A 86 14.83 7.29 -10.50
C THR A 86 13.76 6.21 -10.59
N THR A 87 13.91 5.17 -9.76
CA THR A 87 12.95 4.06 -9.57
C THR A 87 11.51 4.44 -9.88
N PRO A 88 10.78 3.67 -10.72
CA PRO A 88 9.40 4.00 -11.08
C PRO A 88 8.58 4.23 -9.81
N THR A 89 8.00 5.43 -9.71
CA THR A 89 7.26 5.83 -8.52
C THR A 89 5.84 5.28 -8.62
N PRO A 90 5.40 4.43 -7.67
CA PRO A 90 4.02 3.96 -7.65
C PRO A 90 3.09 5.17 -7.45
N ARG A 91 2.05 5.29 -8.28
CA ARG A 91 1.10 6.41 -8.20
C ARG A 91 -0.01 6.04 -7.22
N PHE A 92 -0.32 6.92 -6.28
CA PHE A 92 -1.46 6.69 -5.38
C PHE A 92 -2.78 6.66 -6.15
N ARG A 93 -3.59 5.63 -5.92
CA ARG A 93 -4.89 5.43 -6.54
C ARG A 93 -6.04 5.71 -5.58
N ALA A 94 -6.04 5.06 -4.42
CA ALA A 94 -7.14 5.15 -3.46
C ALA A 94 -6.71 4.72 -2.05
N ALA A 95 -7.49 5.13 -1.05
CA ALA A 95 -7.35 4.71 0.34
C ALA A 95 -8.74 4.41 0.91
N SER A 96 -8.84 3.39 1.75
CA SER A 96 -10.03 3.10 2.53
C SER A 96 -9.68 2.61 3.93
N GLN A 97 -10.54 2.96 4.89
CA GLN A 97 -10.45 2.49 6.27
C GLN A 97 -11.71 1.69 6.58
N HIS A 98 -11.58 0.36 6.61
CA HIS A 98 -12.69 -0.54 6.92
C HIS A 98 -12.49 -1.31 8.23
N HIS A 99 -11.26 -1.34 8.75
CA HIS A 99 -10.93 -2.04 9.97
C HIS A 99 -10.69 -1.04 11.11
N ALA A 100 -11.30 -1.29 12.26
CA ALA A 100 -11.04 -0.56 13.50
C ALA A 100 -9.77 -1.07 14.24
N ASP A 101 -9.13 -2.11 13.69
CA ASP A 101 -7.94 -2.78 14.23
C ASP A 101 -7.00 -3.16 13.08
N TRP A 102 -5.89 -3.83 13.39
CA TRP A 102 -4.84 -4.19 12.43
C TRP A 102 -5.34 -5.09 11.31
N VAL A 103 -4.93 -4.79 10.07
CA VAL A 103 -5.12 -5.72 8.96
C VAL A 103 -4.02 -6.78 8.99
N ASN A 104 -4.41 -8.04 9.14
CA ASN A 104 -3.47 -9.15 9.25
C ASN A 104 -3.04 -9.72 7.89
N ALA A 105 -3.96 -9.76 6.94
CA ALA A 105 -3.74 -10.32 5.62
C ALA A 105 -4.63 -9.60 4.60
N LEU A 106 -4.19 -9.59 3.35
CA LEU A 106 -4.93 -9.04 2.22
C LEU A 106 -4.80 -10.03 1.07
N ALA A 107 -5.92 -10.36 0.45
CA ALA A 107 -5.99 -11.28 -0.68
C ALA A 107 -6.86 -10.66 -1.78
N LEU A 108 -6.48 -10.92 -3.03
CA LEU A 108 -7.22 -10.45 -4.19
C LEU A 108 -8.08 -11.59 -4.73
N CYS A 109 -9.31 -11.27 -5.10
CA CYS A 109 -10.17 -12.20 -5.82
C CYS A 109 -9.75 -12.22 -7.29
N ALA A 110 -9.59 -13.42 -7.84
CA ALA A 110 -9.37 -13.58 -9.28
C ALA A 110 -10.54 -12.94 -10.05
N GLY A 111 -10.23 -12.01 -10.95
CA GLY A 111 -11.25 -11.26 -11.71
C GLY A 111 -11.93 -10.11 -10.96
N GLY A 112 -11.39 -9.69 -9.79
CA GLY A 112 -11.83 -8.47 -9.11
C GLY A 112 -13.20 -8.53 -8.43
N SER A 113 -13.83 -9.71 -8.37
CA SER A 113 -15.15 -9.89 -7.77
C SER A 113 -15.09 -10.85 -6.58
N ALA A 114 -15.48 -10.35 -5.40
CA ALA A 114 -15.80 -11.17 -4.24
C ALA A 114 -17.33 -11.37 -4.19
N ARG A 115 -17.80 -12.61 -4.19
CA ARG A 115 -19.21 -12.92 -3.91
C ARG A 115 -19.38 -13.08 -2.40
N LYS A 116 -20.46 -12.52 -1.87
CA LYS A 116 -20.87 -12.63 -0.47
C LYS A 116 -21.93 -13.71 -0.31
#